data_AF-A0A1I1ZHU5-F1
#
_entry.id   AF-A0A1I1ZHU5-F1
#
_cell.length_a   1.000
_cell.length_b   1.000
_cell.length_c   1.000
_cell.angle_alpha   90.00
_cell.angle_beta   90.00
_cell.angle_gamma   90.00
#
_symmetry.space_group_name_H-M   'P 1'
#
loop_
_entity.id
_entity.type
_entity.pdbx_description
1 polymer ?
#
loop_
_entity_poly.entity_id
_entity_poly.type
_entity_poly.pdbx_seq_one_letter_code
_entity_poly.pdbx_strand_id
1 'polypeptide(L)'
;MLTIPSGVLKINKGTFSFDEDYFFNITEASEGHNLFRAYYMGGTTFILSMYPGTNSNATFGVDADRFAVIDVATQSFEWVSNFPVAEGGEDDPFYVGSPYIDTENQQLLVPVTLSSGEHYLYIIDPEEAIAEQSSQVIAESVKAVGILEVNED
;
A
#
# COMPACT_ATOMS: atom_id res chain seq x y z
N MET A 1 -0.60 -2.37 -27.94
CA MET A 1 -0.41 -3.52 -27.04
C MET A 1 -1.57 -3.44 -26.05
N LEU A 2 -2.41 -4.47 -25.92
CA LEU A 2 -3.45 -4.46 -24.88
C LEU A 2 -2.75 -4.66 -23.53
N THR A 3 -2.83 -3.68 -22.63
CA THR A 3 -2.47 -3.86 -21.22
C THR A 3 -3.61 -4.61 -20.54
N ILE A 4 -3.28 -5.70 -19.82
CA ILE A 4 -4.26 -6.36 -18.95
C ILE A 4 -4.35 -5.51 -17.69
N PRO A 5 -5.53 -4.99 -17.31
CA PRO A 5 -5.67 -4.15 -16.13
C PRO A 5 -5.34 -4.94 -14.85
N SER A 6 -4.70 -4.29 -13.90
CA SER A 6 -4.70 -4.74 -12.51
C SER A 6 -6.12 -4.67 -11.97
N GLY A 7 -6.54 -5.70 -11.25
CA GLY A 7 -7.90 -5.75 -10.71
C GLY A 7 -8.07 -6.81 -9.65
N VAL A 8 -9.24 -6.80 -9.01
CA VAL A 8 -9.65 -7.81 -8.04
C VAL A 8 -10.67 -8.75 -8.70
N LEU A 9 -10.41 -10.04 -8.57
CA LEU A 9 -11.36 -11.11 -8.87
C LEU A 9 -11.88 -11.70 -7.57
N LYS A 10 -13.13 -12.16 -7.58
CA LYS A 10 -13.81 -12.70 -6.41
C LYS A 10 -14.08 -14.18 -6.59
N ILE A 11 -13.91 -14.95 -5.53
CA ILE A 11 -14.39 -16.33 -5.43
C ILE A 11 -15.42 -16.36 -4.31
N ASN A 12 -16.65 -16.77 -4.64
CA ASN A 12 -17.73 -16.84 -3.66
C ASN A 12 -17.51 -17.99 -2.66
N LYS A 13 -17.95 -17.80 -1.42
CA LYS A 13 -17.84 -18.82 -0.37
C LYS A 13 -18.47 -20.13 -0.82
N GLY A 14 -17.73 -21.23 -0.65
CA GLY A 14 -18.19 -22.58 -1.04
C GLY A 14 -18.06 -22.89 -2.53
N THR A 15 -17.44 -22.00 -3.31
CA THR A 15 -17.14 -22.20 -4.73
C THR A 15 -15.64 -22.17 -4.98
N PHE A 16 -15.20 -22.68 -6.12
CA PHE A 16 -13.80 -22.62 -6.58
C PHE A 16 -13.64 -21.86 -7.90
N SER A 17 -14.74 -21.33 -8.44
CA SER A 17 -14.76 -20.58 -9.69
C SER A 17 -14.81 -19.10 -9.38
N PHE A 18 -14.21 -18.29 -10.26
CA PHE A 18 -14.37 -16.84 -10.18
C PHE A 18 -15.83 -16.47 -10.42
N ASP A 19 -16.26 -15.45 -9.69
CA ASP A 19 -17.54 -14.79 -9.88
C ASP A 19 -17.48 -14.00 -11.21
N GLU A 20 -18.15 -14.50 -12.25
CA GLU A 20 -18.14 -13.90 -13.59
C GLU A 20 -18.75 -12.48 -13.61
N ASP A 21 -19.59 -12.16 -12.62
CA ASP A 21 -20.25 -10.87 -12.47
C ASP A 21 -19.40 -9.87 -11.65
N TYR A 22 -18.23 -10.29 -11.16
CA TYR A 22 -17.36 -9.45 -10.35
C TYR A 22 -15.98 -9.26 -10.97
N PHE A 23 -15.68 -8.01 -11.31
CA PHE A 23 -14.33 -7.54 -11.57
C PHE A 23 -14.20 -6.11 -11.08
N PHE A 24 -13.28 -5.87 -10.14
CA PHE A 24 -12.94 -4.51 -9.73
C PHE A 24 -11.69 -4.05 -10.46
N ASN A 25 -11.86 -3.13 -11.40
CA ASN A 25 -10.79 -2.59 -12.24
C ASN A 25 -9.95 -1.54 -11.49
N ILE A 26 -8.87 -1.97 -10.84
CA ILE A 26 -7.96 -1.07 -10.11
C ILE A 26 -7.22 -0.14 -11.06
N THR A 27 -6.83 -0.60 -12.26
CA THR A 27 -6.18 0.26 -13.25
C THR A 27 -7.07 1.45 -13.64
N GLU A 28 -8.37 1.25 -13.82
CA GLU A 28 -9.29 2.34 -14.11
C GLU A 28 -9.52 3.24 -12.89
N ALA A 29 -9.77 2.65 -11.72
CA ALA A 29 -10.02 3.38 -10.48
C ALA A 29 -8.82 4.24 -10.03
N SER A 30 -7.60 3.81 -10.37
CA SER A 30 -6.35 4.50 -10.06
C SER A 30 -5.83 5.37 -11.21
N GLU A 31 -6.62 5.64 -12.25
CA GLU A 31 -6.20 6.47 -13.39
C GLU A 31 -4.95 5.94 -14.13
N GLY A 32 -4.76 4.61 -14.14
CA GLY A 32 -3.71 3.93 -14.88
C GLY A 32 -2.45 3.61 -14.09
N HIS A 33 -2.43 3.79 -12.76
CA HIS A 33 -1.30 3.39 -11.92
C HIS A 33 -1.20 1.87 -11.81
N ASN A 34 0.02 1.37 -11.65
CA ASN A 34 0.28 -0.07 -11.54
C ASN A 34 0.32 -0.52 -10.08
N LEU A 35 -0.41 -1.59 -9.78
CA LEU A 35 -0.45 -2.20 -8.45
C LEU A 35 0.85 -2.95 -8.14
N PHE A 36 1.41 -2.74 -6.94
CA PHE A 36 2.56 -3.49 -6.44
C PHE A 36 2.16 -4.54 -5.40
N ARG A 37 1.51 -4.14 -4.30
CA ARG A 37 1.07 -5.05 -3.22
C ARG A 37 -0.29 -4.66 -2.66
N ALA A 38 -0.97 -5.63 -2.05
CA ALA A 38 -2.20 -5.43 -1.31
C ALA A 38 -2.03 -5.93 0.14
N TYR A 39 -2.56 -5.19 1.09
CA TYR A 39 -2.54 -5.44 2.53
C TYR A 39 -3.98 -5.57 3.00
N TYR A 40 -4.35 -6.75 3.50
CA TYR A 40 -5.71 -7.00 3.98
C TYR A 40 -5.90 -6.37 5.36
N MET A 41 -6.86 -5.46 5.48
CA MET A 41 -7.14 -4.72 6.72
C MET A 41 -8.32 -5.30 7.50
N GLY A 42 -9.00 -6.33 6.96
CA GLY A 42 -10.18 -6.93 7.54
C GLY A 42 -11.44 -6.69 6.70
N GLY A 43 -12.41 -7.61 6.83
CA GLY A 43 -13.69 -7.52 6.12
C GLY A 43 -13.50 -7.46 4.60
N THR A 44 -13.81 -6.30 4.03
CA THR A 44 -13.70 -6.00 2.59
C THR A 44 -12.65 -4.94 2.29
N THR A 45 -11.89 -4.50 3.29
CA THR A 45 -10.95 -3.39 3.16
C THR A 45 -9.53 -3.88 2.91
N PHE A 46 -8.87 -3.27 1.93
CA PHE A 46 -7.45 -3.46 1.66
C PHE A 46 -6.77 -2.10 1.49
N ILE A 47 -5.51 -2.03 1.90
CA ILE A 47 -4.61 -0.96 1.48
C ILE A 47 -3.76 -1.50 0.32
N LEU A 48 -3.60 -0.73 -0.74
CA LEU A 48 -2.74 -1.02 -1.88
C LEU A 48 -1.49 -0.16 -1.81
N SER A 49 -0.32 -0.72 -2.11
CA SER A 49 0.83 0.07 -2.55
C SER A 49 0.95 0.02 -4.07
N MET A 50 1.15 1.19 -4.65
CA MET A 50 1.05 1.48 -6.07
C MET A 50 2.33 2.18 -6.51
N TYR A 51 2.78 1.90 -7.73
CA TYR A 51 3.88 2.66 -8.33
C TYR A 51 3.42 4.09 -8.64
N PRO A 52 4.29 5.11 -8.53
CA PRO A 52 3.97 6.49 -8.91
C PRO A 52 3.86 6.68 -10.43
N GLY A 53 4.35 5.72 -11.22
CA GLY A 53 4.22 5.71 -12.67
C GLY A 53 2.96 4.97 -13.13
N THR A 54 2.42 5.39 -14.28
CA THR A 54 1.28 4.75 -14.92
C THR A 54 1.70 3.80 -16.04
N ASN A 55 0.96 2.71 -16.25
CA ASN A 55 1.09 1.82 -17.41
C ASN A 55 2.54 1.36 -17.66
N SER A 56 3.05 1.54 -18.89
CA SER A 56 4.42 1.16 -19.29
C SER A 56 5.51 2.00 -18.61
N ASN A 57 5.15 3.11 -17.99
CA ASN A 57 6.09 4.00 -17.31
C ASN A 57 6.23 3.68 -15.82
N ALA A 58 5.48 2.70 -15.29
CA ALA A 58 5.76 2.14 -13.98
C ALA A 58 7.07 1.33 -14.08
N THR A 59 8.17 1.96 -13.70
CA THR A 59 9.51 1.40 -13.84
C THR A 59 9.87 0.54 -12.63
N PHE A 60 10.40 -0.66 -12.93
CA PHE A 60 11.07 -1.49 -11.93
C PHE A 60 12.28 -0.72 -11.37
N GLY A 61 12.38 -0.61 -10.04
CA GLY A 61 13.42 0.18 -9.36
C GLY A 61 12.94 1.53 -8.81
N VAL A 62 11.67 1.90 -9.02
CA VAL A 62 11.01 2.99 -8.30
C VAL A 62 10.17 2.38 -7.17
N ASP A 63 10.28 2.92 -5.97
CA ASP A 63 9.47 2.46 -4.85
C ASP A 63 7.98 2.71 -5.08
N ALA A 64 7.15 1.77 -4.62
CA ALA A 64 5.70 1.90 -4.65
C ALA A 64 5.24 2.81 -3.50
N ASP A 65 5.44 4.11 -3.69
CA ASP A 65 5.27 5.18 -2.72
C ASP A 65 3.91 5.90 -2.80
N ARG A 66 2.97 5.31 -3.54
CA ARG A 66 1.57 5.74 -3.56
C ARG A 66 0.73 4.68 -2.87
N PHE A 67 -0.10 5.07 -1.92
CA PHE A 67 -0.99 4.16 -1.21
C PHE A 67 -2.44 4.49 -1.52
N ALA A 68 -3.30 3.48 -1.57
CA ALA A 68 -4.74 3.65 -1.73
C ALA A 68 -5.51 2.70 -0.82
N VAL A 69 -6.64 3.15 -0.29
CA VAL A 69 -7.61 2.28 0.38
C VAL A 69 -8.62 1.82 -0.67
N ILE A 70 -8.97 0.54 -0.62
CA ILE A 70 -10.07 -0.01 -1.42
C ILE A 70 -11.04 -0.79 -0.54
N ASP A 71 -12.32 -0.73 -0.90
CA ASP A 71 -13.34 -1.66 -0.40
C ASP A 71 -13.81 -2.55 -1.55
N VAL A 72 -13.57 -3.85 -1.42
CA VAL A 72 -13.87 -4.81 -2.49
C VAL A 72 -15.36 -5.17 -2.58
N ALA A 73 -16.18 -4.89 -1.56
CA ALA A 73 -17.63 -5.11 -1.66
C ALA A 73 -18.31 -4.03 -2.50
N THR A 74 -17.90 -2.79 -2.31
CA THR A 74 -18.46 -1.59 -2.95
C THR A 74 -17.69 -1.16 -4.19
N GLN A 75 -16.52 -1.75 -4.45
CA GLN A 75 -15.61 -1.38 -5.53
C GLN A 75 -15.15 0.09 -5.42
N SER A 76 -14.93 0.56 -4.20
CA SER A 76 -14.42 1.91 -3.94
C SER A 76 -12.90 1.94 -3.94
N PHE A 77 -12.35 3.08 -4.35
CA PHE A 77 -10.93 3.37 -4.36
C PHE A 77 -10.71 4.79 -3.87
N GLU A 78 -9.78 4.98 -2.95
CA GLU A 78 -9.41 6.29 -2.43
C GLU A 78 -7.90 6.37 -2.24
N TRP A 79 -7.28 7.42 -2.76
CA TRP A 79 -5.84 7.65 -2.57
C TRP A 79 -5.57 8.07 -1.13
N VAL A 80 -4.55 7.47 -0.53
CA VAL A 80 -4.05 7.88 0.78
C VAL A 80 -3.36 9.23 0.65
N SER A 81 -3.80 10.20 1.45
CA SER A 81 -3.19 11.52 1.52
C SER A 81 -2.07 11.58 2.58
N ASN A 82 -1.24 12.63 2.54
CA ASN A 82 -0.16 12.90 3.51
C ASN A 82 0.95 11.84 3.62
N PHE A 83 1.03 10.89 2.68
CA PHE A 83 2.18 9.99 2.58
C PHE A 83 3.34 10.69 1.83
N PRO A 84 4.60 10.56 2.27
CA PRO A 84 5.72 11.23 1.64
C PRO A 84 5.99 10.62 0.25
N VAL A 85 6.53 11.44 -0.64
CA VAL A 85 6.84 11.07 -2.02
C VAL A 85 8.32 11.29 -2.27
N ALA A 86 8.92 10.48 -3.13
CA ALA A 86 10.30 10.69 -3.56
C ALA A 86 10.47 12.07 -4.23
N GLU A 87 11.57 12.77 -3.96
CA GLU A 87 11.94 14.01 -4.65
C GLU A 87 12.53 13.73 -6.04
N GLY A 88 13.01 12.49 -6.27
CA GLY A 88 13.41 11.92 -7.55
C GLY A 88 14.91 11.95 -7.84
N GLY A 89 15.34 11.12 -8.79
CA GLY A 89 16.74 10.95 -9.19
C GLY A 89 17.28 9.55 -8.86
N GLU A 90 18.38 9.14 -9.50
CA GLU A 90 19.00 7.83 -9.25
C GLU A 90 19.65 7.74 -7.85
N ASP A 91 20.01 8.89 -7.26
CA ASP A 91 20.67 9.00 -5.96
C ASP A 91 19.72 9.40 -4.81
N ASP A 92 18.40 9.44 -5.05
CA ASP A 92 17.42 9.75 -4.00
C ASP A 92 17.41 8.61 -2.96
N PRO A 93 17.71 8.87 -1.66
CA PRO A 93 17.72 7.84 -0.63
C PRO A 93 16.30 7.41 -0.21
N PHE A 94 15.26 7.99 -0.81
CA PHE A 94 13.87 7.64 -0.52
C PHE A 94 13.65 6.13 -0.63
N TYR A 95 13.02 5.56 0.39
CA TYR A 95 12.75 4.12 0.45
C TYR A 95 11.51 3.80 1.28
N VAL A 96 10.64 2.93 0.74
CA VAL A 96 9.47 2.38 1.46
C VAL A 96 9.78 0.95 1.89
N GLY A 97 9.92 0.74 3.20
CA GLY A 97 10.19 -0.58 3.75
C GLY A 97 8.96 -1.48 3.87
N SER A 98 9.18 -2.72 4.29
CA SER A 98 8.11 -3.69 4.50
C SER A 98 7.24 -3.28 5.70
N PRO A 99 5.94 -3.04 5.50
CA PRO A 99 5.07 -2.57 6.57
C PRO A 99 4.61 -3.71 7.48
N TYR A 100 4.07 -3.32 8.64
CA TYR A 100 3.37 -4.20 9.57
C TYR A 100 1.88 -3.86 9.55
N ILE A 101 1.04 -4.91 9.48
CA ILE A 101 -0.42 -4.77 9.61
C ILE A 101 -0.73 -4.89 11.11
N ASP A 102 -1.10 -3.76 11.72
CA ASP A 102 -1.58 -3.72 13.10
C ASP A 102 -3.08 -4.02 13.11
N THR A 103 -3.42 -5.29 13.33
CA THR A 103 -4.81 -5.74 13.37
C THR A 103 -5.55 -5.28 14.62
N GLU A 104 -4.84 -4.93 15.70
CA GLU A 104 -5.47 -4.46 16.94
C GLU A 104 -6.01 -3.04 16.77
N ASN A 105 -5.23 -2.18 16.11
CA ASN A 105 -5.58 -0.78 15.86
C ASN A 105 -6.15 -0.54 14.45
N GLN A 106 -6.24 -1.59 13.62
CA GLN A 106 -6.70 -1.53 12.22
C GLN A 106 -5.89 -0.57 11.34
N GLN A 107 -4.57 -0.55 11.49
CA GLN A 107 -3.69 0.40 10.81
C GLN A 107 -2.53 -0.29 10.10
N LEU A 108 -1.95 0.38 9.10
CA LEU A 108 -0.72 -0.08 8.44
C LEU A 108 0.45 0.80 8.87
N LEU A 109 1.44 0.19 9.54
CA LEU A 109 2.68 0.87 9.93
C LEU A 109 3.72 0.68 8.84
N VAL A 110 4.17 1.77 8.23
CA VAL A 110 5.10 1.79 7.09
C VAL A 110 6.39 2.47 7.50
N PRO A 111 7.55 1.77 7.51
CA PRO A 111 8.83 2.42 7.72
C PRO A 111 9.29 3.08 6.43
N VAL A 112 9.66 4.36 6.50
CA VAL A 112 10.07 5.16 5.35
C VAL A 112 11.42 5.81 5.61
N THR A 113 12.32 5.77 4.64
CA THR A 113 13.46 6.70 4.54
C THR A 113 13.03 7.83 3.62
N LEU A 114 13.08 9.06 4.10
CA LEU A 114 12.78 10.26 3.31
C LEU A 114 13.97 10.61 2.41
N SER A 115 13.74 11.45 1.40
CA SER A 115 14.82 12.01 0.56
C SER A 115 15.86 12.81 1.36
N SER A 116 15.51 13.29 2.56
CA SER A 116 16.47 13.89 3.51
C SER A 116 17.46 12.88 4.12
N GLY A 117 17.22 11.57 3.96
CA GLY A 117 17.95 10.48 4.61
C GLY A 117 17.43 10.14 6.01
N GLU A 118 16.43 10.87 6.52
CA GLU A 118 15.83 10.57 7.83
C GLU A 118 14.84 9.42 7.75
N HIS A 119 14.76 8.61 8.82
CA HIS A 119 13.86 7.46 8.90
C HIS A 119 12.69 7.74 9.83
N TYR A 120 11.48 7.44 9.38
CA TYR A 120 10.24 7.60 10.14
C TYR A 120 9.33 6.37 10.00
N LEU A 121 8.48 6.18 10.99
CA LEU A 121 7.29 5.35 10.84
C LEU A 121 6.13 6.24 10.38
N TYR A 122 5.41 5.79 9.37
CA TYR A 122 4.13 6.34 8.95
C TYR A 122 3.01 5.38 9.32
N ILE A 123 1.90 5.92 9.80
CA ILE A 123 0.68 5.15 10.12
C ILE A 123 -0.35 5.51 9.06
N ILE A 124 -0.84 4.52 8.33
CA ILE A 124 -1.95 4.70 7.39
C ILE A 124 -3.24 4.23 8.06
N ASP A 125 -4.19 5.15 8.18
CA ASP A 125 -5.55 4.89 8.61
C ASP A 125 -6.42 4.53 7.39
N PRO A 126 -6.95 3.30 7.30
CA PRO A 126 -7.81 2.89 6.20
C PRO A 126 -9.23 3.47 6.26
N GLU A 127 -9.72 3.96 7.41
CA GLU A 127 -11.06 4.56 7.51
C GLU A 127 -11.06 5.95 6.88
N GLU A 128 -10.02 6.74 7.13
CA GLU A 128 -9.90 8.12 6.65
C GLU A 128 -9.05 8.26 5.37
N ALA A 129 -8.35 7.21 4.95
CA ALA A 129 -7.35 7.25 3.87
C ALA A 129 -6.30 8.36 4.06
N ILE A 130 -5.78 8.47 5.28
CA ILE A 130 -4.76 9.46 5.66
C ILE A 130 -3.54 8.75 6.23
N ALA A 131 -2.35 9.21 5.84
CA ALA A 131 -1.10 8.85 6.50
C ALA A 131 -0.67 9.92 7.51
N GLU A 132 -0.20 9.48 8.67
CA GLU A 132 0.41 10.34 9.69
C GLU A 132 1.88 9.95 9.90
N GLN A 133 2.77 10.94 9.92
CA GLN A 133 4.15 10.74 10.35
C GLN A 133 4.17 10.54 11.87
N SER A 134 4.61 9.37 12.30
CA SER A 134 4.74 9.00 13.71
C SER A 134 6.19 9.21 14.18
N SER A 135 6.81 8.17 14.74
CA SER A 135 8.10 8.25 15.40
C SER A 135 9.27 8.31 14.40
N GLN A 136 10.27 9.15 14.70
CA GLN A 136 11.57 9.08 14.05
C GLN A 136 12.33 7.85 14.53
N VAL A 137 12.99 7.15 13.62
CA VAL A 137 13.85 6.00 13.92
C VAL A 137 15.31 6.39 13.74
N ILE A 138 16.09 6.33 14.81
CA ILE A 138 17.54 6.60 14.76
C ILE A 138 18.27 5.29 14.45
N ALA A 139 18.63 5.10 13.18
CA ALA A 139 19.33 3.92 12.67
C ALA A 139 20.14 4.28 11.42
N GLU A 140 20.96 3.35 10.92
CA GLU A 140 21.62 3.48 9.61
C GLU A 140 20.66 3.16 8.44
N SER A 141 19.66 2.30 8.68
CA SER A 141 18.58 2.01 7.73
C SER A 141 17.41 1.34 8.44
N VAL A 142 16.21 1.45 7.86
CA VAL A 142 14.99 0.77 8.33
C VAL A 142 14.33 0.04 7.16
N LYS A 143 14.39 -1.30 7.17
CA LYS A 143 13.91 -2.13 6.05
C LYS A 143 12.53 -2.72 6.27
N ALA A 144 12.14 -2.92 7.52
CA ALA A 144 10.88 -3.52 7.91
C ALA A 144 10.53 -3.08 9.34
N VAL A 145 9.25 -3.15 9.67
CA VAL A 145 8.73 -3.01 11.04
C VAL A 145 7.89 -4.24 11.38
N GLY A 146 7.78 -4.53 12.68
CA GLY A 146 6.96 -5.62 13.20
C GLY A 146 6.76 -5.44 14.71
N ILE A 147 5.77 -6.13 15.26
CA ILE A 147 5.50 -6.13 16.70
C ILE A 147 6.18 -7.33 17.37
N LEU A 148 6.59 -7.15 18.63
CA LEU A 148 6.96 -8.24 19.53
C LEU A 148 5.86 -8.36 20.58
N GLU A 149 5.10 -9.46 20.51
CA GLU A 149 4.08 -9.78 21.50
C GLU A 149 4.68 -10.63 22.61
N VAL A 150 4.42 -10.23 23.87
CA VAL A 150 4.73 -11.04 25.04
C VAL A 150 3.45 -11.76 25.45
N ASN A 151 3.44 -13.08 25.31
CA ASN A 151 2.37 -13.90 25.86
C ASN A 151 2.61 -14.04 27.37
N GLU A 152 1.66 -13.59 28.20
CA GLU A 152 1.64 -13.94 29.61
C GLU A 152 1.01 -15.34 29.76
N ASP A 153 1.76 -16.28 30.35
CA ASP A 153 1.32 -17.64 30.69
C ASP A 153 0.38 -17.67 31.91
#